data_AF-A0A1M3N2Y1-F1
#
_entry.id   AF-A0A1M3N2Y1-F1
#
_cell.length_a   1.000
_cell.length_b   1.000
_cell.length_c   1.000
_cell.angle_alpha   90.00
_cell.angle_beta   90.00
_cell.angle_gamma   90.00
#
_symmetry.space_group_name_H-M   'P 1'
#
loop_
_entity.id
_entity.type
_entity.pdbx_description
1 polymer ?
#
loop_
_entity_poly.entity_id
_entity_poly.type
_entity_poly.pdbx_seq_one_letter_code
_entity_poly.pdbx_strand_id
1 'polypeptide(L)'
;MRAAELPSSDFGTQPLAAFDEQPMDPRQLFRDNVAFVWRALRYQGVAERDLEDVSQEVFVVLFRKLPELERSTSFRAWLYGICLRVATAYRRRASVRHEVLVGELAEEAGGVMNSREPERLHARTQLLKLLARLDDDKRDVFVLYELEQLPMAEVADIVGCQRATAYSRLAAARQQLMGMISKLPKT
;
A
#
# COMPACT_ATOMS: atom_id res chain seq x y z
N MET A 1 -10.65 14.45 -37.88
CA MET A 1 -11.36 14.24 -36.60
C MET A 1 -11.60 12.74 -36.45
N ARG A 2 -10.78 12.04 -35.67
CA ARG A 2 -10.90 10.61 -35.42
C ARG A 2 -11.00 10.42 -33.91
N ALA A 3 -12.12 9.89 -33.45
CA ALA A 3 -12.38 9.61 -32.04
C ALA A 3 -11.37 8.57 -31.54
N ALA A 4 -10.71 8.86 -30.42
CA ALA A 4 -9.89 7.90 -29.70
C ALA A 4 -10.83 7.06 -28.82
N GLU A 5 -11.02 5.80 -29.20
CA GLU A 5 -11.65 4.80 -28.33
C GLU A 5 -10.70 4.51 -27.16
N LEU A 6 -11.22 4.67 -25.95
CA LEU A 6 -10.57 4.25 -24.71
C LEU A 6 -10.61 2.72 -24.63
N PRO A 7 -9.51 2.03 -24.28
CA PRO A 7 -9.57 0.58 -24.10
C PRO A 7 -10.39 0.22 -22.86
N SER A 8 -11.37 -0.63 -23.11
CA SER A 8 -12.26 -1.30 -22.16
C SER A 8 -11.46 -1.95 -21.02
N SER A 9 -11.87 -1.73 -19.78
CA SER A 9 -11.32 -2.40 -18.60
C SER A 9 -11.74 -3.87 -18.58
N ASP A 10 -10.92 -4.73 -19.15
CA ASP A 10 -11.04 -6.18 -19.02
C ASP A 10 -10.01 -6.65 -17.98
N PHE A 11 -10.44 -6.80 -16.73
CA PHE A 11 -9.64 -7.43 -15.70
C PHE A 11 -9.68 -8.95 -15.91
N GLY A 12 -8.98 -9.40 -16.95
CA GLY A 12 -8.76 -10.81 -17.21
C GLY A 12 -7.88 -11.43 -16.12
N THR A 13 -8.40 -12.45 -15.44
CA THR A 13 -7.63 -13.40 -14.63
C THR A 13 -6.67 -14.15 -15.54
N GLN A 14 -5.47 -13.61 -15.75
CA GLN A 14 -4.43 -14.31 -16.51
C GLN A 14 -3.77 -15.37 -15.60
N PRO A 15 -3.64 -16.63 -16.05
CA PRO A 15 -2.98 -17.67 -15.28
C PRO A 15 -1.49 -17.34 -15.07
N LEU A 16 -0.96 -17.78 -13.93
CA LEU A 16 0.43 -17.67 -13.48
C LEU A 16 1.40 -18.25 -14.53
N ALA A 17 1.79 -17.44 -15.51
CA ALA A 17 2.83 -17.81 -16.46
C ALA A 17 4.17 -17.90 -15.75
N ALA A 18 4.90 -18.98 -16.04
CA ALA A 18 6.26 -19.23 -15.59
C ALA A 18 7.16 -18.01 -15.82
N PHE A 19 8.07 -17.74 -14.88
CA PHE A 19 9.11 -16.73 -15.01
C PHE A 19 9.98 -17.02 -16.24
N ASP A 20 9.63 -16.44 -17.39
CA ASP A 20 10.34 -16.59 -18.66
C ASP A 20 11.69 -15.86 -18.62
N GLU A 21 12.71 -16.43 -19.27
CA GLU A 21 14.13 -16.02 -19.25
C GLU A 21 14.45 -14.66 -19.91
N GLN A 22 13.47 -13.78 -20.09
CA GLN A 22 13.73 -12.44 -20.60
C GLN A 22 14.34 -11.56 -19.49
N PRO A 23 15.45 -10.83 -19.74
CA PRO A 23 15.91 -9.82 -18.81
C PRO A 23 14.78 -8.81 -18.60
N MET A 24 14.26 -8.78 -17.38
CA MET A 24 13.12 -7.96 -17.01
C MET A 24 13.48 -6.48 -17.22
N ASP A 25 12.88 -5.83 -18.21
CA ASP A 25 13.14 -4.42 -18.51
C ASP A 25 12.75 -3.56 -17.30
N PRO A 26 13.71 -2.84 -16.66
CA PRO A 26 13.41 -1.99 -15.52
C PRO A 26 12.32 -0.95 -15.80
N ARG A 27 12.26 -0.42 -17.03
CA ARG A 27 11.25 0.57 -17.41
C ARG A 27 9.86 -0.05 -17.46
N GLN A 28 9.74 -1.25 -18.01
CA GLN A 28 8.48 -2.00 -18.02
C GLN A 28 8.04 -2.33 -16.59
N LEU A 29 8.96 -2.85 -15.76
CA LEU A 29 8.65 -3.20 -14.38
C LEU A 29 8.18 -2.00 -13.56
N PHE A 30 8.83 -0.84 -13.76
CA PHE A 30 8.39 0.42 -13.15
C PHE A 30 6.97 0.78 -13.59
N ARG A 31 6.70 0.82 -14.90
CA ARG A 31 5.40 1.21 -15.45
C ARG A 31 4.27 0.32 -14.95
N ASP A 32 4.51 -0.99 -14.89
CA ASP A 32 3.50 -1.97 -14.49
C ASP A 32 3.19 -1.92 -12.99
N ASN A 33 4.11 -1.41 -12.17
CA ASN A 33 3.99 -1.49 -10.72
C ASN A 33 3.87 -0.14 -10.00
N VAL A 34 4.10 1.00 -10.66
CA VAL A 34 4.09 2.32 -9.99
C VAL A 34 2.76 2.61 -9.31
N ALA A 35 1.63 2.29 -9.97
CA ALA A 35 0.30 2.49 -9.40
C ALA A 35 0.06 1.63 -8.15
N PHE A 36 0.56 0.39 -8.17
CA PHE A 36 0.50 -0.53 -7.03
C PHE A 36 1.36 -0.03 -5.87
N VAL A 37 2.61 0.35 -6.12
CA VAL A 37 3.53 0.88 -5.11
C VAL A 37 2.93 2.12 -4.46
N TRP A 38 2.44 3.07 -5.25
CA TRP A 38 1.81 4.29 -4.72
C TRP A 38 0.55 4.01 -3.92
N ARG A 39 -0.24 3.00 -4.28
CA ARG A 39 -1.41 2.59 -3.49
C ARG A 39 -0.98 1.97 -2.16
N ALA A 40 -0.01 1.05 -2.19
CA ALA A 40 0.51 0.40 -1.00
C ALA A 40 1.10 1.42 -0.02
N LEU A 41 1.96 2.33 -0.49
CA LEU A 41 2.55 3.38 0.34
C LEU A 41 1.50 4.29 1.00
N ARG A 42 0.45 4.68 0.27
CA ARG A 42 -0.68 5.45 0.84
C ARG A 42 -1.43 4.68 1.93
N TYR A 43 -1.77 3.41 1.68
CA TYR A 43 -2.41 2.57 2.70
C TYR A 43 -1.53 2.37 3.92
N GLN A 44 -0.22 2.48 3.72
CA GLN A 44 0.79 2.44 4.77
C GLN A 44 1.11 3.81 5.38
N GLY A 45 0.30 4.83 5.15
CA GLY A 45 0.40 6.13 5.83
C GLY A 45 1.55 7.01 5.35
N VAL A 46 2.09 6.79 4.15
CA VAL A 46 2.99 7.75 3.49
C VAL A 46 2.17 8.96 3.06
N ALA A 47 2.62 10.18 3.41
CA ALA A 47 1.92 11.41 3.05
C ALA A 47 1.94 11.63 1.54
N GLU A 48 0.87 12.20 0.98
CA GLU A 48 0.71 12.38 -0.47
C GLU A 48 1.90 13.15 -1.09
N ARG A 49 2.40 14.18 -0.39
CA ARG A 49 3.55 15.00 -0.81
C ARG A 49 4.88 14.23 -0.89
N ASP A 50 5.01 13.13 -0.15
CA ASP A 50 6.23 12.34 -0.06
C ASP A 50 6.15 11.05 -0.90
N LEU A 51 5.00 10.77 -1.54
CA LEU A 51 4.80 9.49 -2.25
C LEU A 51 5.77 9.29 -3.40
N GLU A 52 6.06 10.35 -4.15
CA GLU A 52 6.98 10.27 -5.29
C GLU A 52 8.37 9.84 -4.81
N ASP A 53 8.94 10.57 -3.85
CA ASP A 53 10.26 10.30 -3.27
C ASP A 53 10.33 8.90 -2.62
N VAL A 54 9.33 8.56 -1.80
CA VAL A 54 9.30 7.26 -1.12
C VAL A 54 9.10 6.12 -2.12
N SER A 55 8.37 6.33 -3.21
CA SER A 55 8.25 5.33 -4.28
C SER A 55 9.57 5.11 -5.01
N GLN A 56 10.38 6.14 -5.19
CA GLN A 56 11.72 6.00 -5.76
C GLN A 56 12.61 5.13 -4.86
N GLU A 57 12.55 5.31 -3.53
CA GLU A 57 13.24 4.42 -2.57
C GLU A 57 12.82 2.95 -2.78
N VAL A 58 11.51 2.68 -2.96
CA VAL A 58 11.00 1.33 -3.25
C VAL A 58 11.61 0.76 -4.53
N PHE A 59 11.60 1.52 -5.63
CA PHE A 59 12.11 1.04 -6.92
C PHE A 59 13.63 0.83 -6.92
N VAL A 60 14.38 1.67 -6.21
CA VAL A 60 15.83 1.46 -6.00
C VAL A 60 16.08 0.12 -5.28
N VAL A 61 15.32 -0.16 -4.21
CA VAL A 61 15.43 -1.44 -3.50
C VAL A 61 14.99 -2.61 -4.37
N LEU A 62 13.90 -2.44 -5.13
CA LEU A 62 13.39 -3.44 -6.07
C LEU A 62 14.45 -3.86 -7.07
N PHE A 63 15.00 -2.91 -7.85
CA PHE A 63 15.97 -3.24 -8.89
C PHE A 63 17.29 -3.79 -8.32
N ARG A 64 17.69 -3.32 -7.13
CA ARG A 64 18.87 -3.87 -6.44
C ARG A 64 18.68 -5.32 -6.02
N LYS A 65 17.49 -5.68 -5.53
CA LYS A 65 17.20 -7.03 -5.01
C LYS A 65 16.55 -7.96 -6.02
N LEU A 66 16.20 -7.47 -7.20
CA LEU A 66 15.55 -8.26 -8.25
C LEU A 66 16.31 -9.56 -8.60
N PRO A 67 17.67 -9.58 -8.64
CA PRO A 67 18.42 -10.81 -8.87
C PRO A 67 18.30 -11.85 -7.74
N GLU A 68 17.92 -11.44 -6.53
CA GLU A 68 17.75 -12.31 -5.36
C GLU A 68 16.34 -12.93 -5.30
N LEU A 69 15.43 -12.56 -6.20
CA LEU A 69 14.06 -13.05 -6.17
C LEU A 69 14.00 -14.53 -6.57
N GLU A 70 13.59 -15.38 -5.62
CA GLU A 70 13.36 -16.79 -5.88
C GLU A 70 12.08 -17.01 -6.70
N ARG A 71 12.13 -17.96 -7.63
CA ARG A 71 11.00 -18.29 -8.55
C ARG A 71 9.74 -18.78 -7.84
N SER A 72 9.86 -19.32 -6.62
CA SER A 72 8.75 -19.78 -5.78
C SER A 72 8.03 -18.63 -5.06
N THR A 73 8.59 -17.43 -5.06
CA THR A 73 8.05 -16.28 -4.34
C THR A 73 7.07 -15.50 -5.23
N SER A 74 5.90 -15.19 -4.69
CA SER A 74 4.96 -14.25 -5.32
C SER A 74 5.63 -12.87 -5.47
N PHE A 75 5.86 -12.43 -6.71
CA PHE A 75 6.46 -11.12 -6.99
C PHE A 75 5.69 -9.98 -6.32
N ARG A 76 4.35 -10.04 -6.32
CA ARG A 76 3.49 -9.03 -5.67
C ARG A 76 3.69 -9.00 -4.17
N ALA A 77 3.71 -10.16 -3.52
CA ALA A 77 3.92 -10.26 -2.08
C ALA A 77 5.30 -9.73 -1.69
N TRP A 78 6.33 -10.07 -2.48
CA TRP A 78 7.69 -9.61 -2.28
C TRP A 78 7.83 -8.09 -2.48
N LEU A 79 7.27 -7.53 -3.55
CA LEU A 79 7.24 -6.08 -3.80
C LEU A 79 6.49 -5.35 -2.68
N TYR A 80 5.37 -5.89 -2.21
CA TYR A 80 4.65 -5.31 -1.09
C TYR A 80 5.52 -5.33 0.18
N GLY A 81 6.26 -6.42 0.45
CA GLY A 81 7.21 -6.47 1.57
C GLY A 81 8.30 -5.38 1.47
N ILE A 82 8.74 -5.03 0.26
CA ILE A 82 9.62 -3.86 0.05
C ILE A 82 8.88 -2.57 0.41
N CYS A 83 7.66 -2.37 -0.10
CA CYS A 83 6.84 -1.18 0.20
C CYS A 83 6.62 -1.02 1.71
N LEU A 84 6.30 -2.11 2.41
CA LEU A 84 6.05 -2.09 3.85
C LEU A 84 7.29 -1.68 4.65
N ARG A 85 8.45 -2.24 4.33
CA ARG A 85 9.71 -1.89 5.00
C ARG A 85 10.07 -0.41 4.78
N VAL A 86 9.92 0.07 3.54
CA VAL A 86 10.19 1.47 3.19
C VAL A 86 9.20 2.41 3.90
N ALA A 87 7.91 2.10 3.88
CA ALA A 87 6.88 2.90 4.57
C ALA A 87 7.09 2.90 6.09
N THR A 88 7.45 1.77 6.70
CA THR A 88 7.76 1.70 8.13
C THR A 88 8.97 2.57 8.48
N ALA A 89 10.02 2.54 7.67
CA ALA A 89 11.18 3.41 7.86
C ALA A 89 10.82 4.89 7.70
N TYR A 90 9.99 5.23 6.72
CA TYR A 90 9.45 6.57 6.54
C TYR A 90 8.64 7.03 7.77
N ARG A 91 7.71 6.21 8.26
CA ARG A 91 6.87 6.55 9.44
C ARG A 91 7.72 6.74 10.69
N ARG A 92 8.72 5.89 10.92
CA ARG A 92 9.67 6.05 12.03
C ARG A 92 10.43 7.38 11.93
N ARG A 93 10.95 7.73 10.75
CA ARG A 93 11.61 9.03 10.51
C ARG A 93 10.65 10.19 10.69
N ALA A 94 9.41 10.07 10.23
CA ALA A 94 8.38 11.08 10.38
C ALA A 94 7.97 11.29 11.84
N SER A 95 7.84 10.21 12.63
CA SER A 95 7.56 10.29 14.08
C SER A 95 8.67 11.04 14.80
N VAL A 96 9.94 10.68 14.53
CA VAL A 96 11.10 11.38 15.13
C VAL A 96 11.13 12.85 14.70
N ARG A 97 10.87 13.17 13.42
CA ARG A 97 10.75 14.57 12.98
C ARG A 97 9.62 15.31 13.70
N HIS A 98 8.46 14.68 13.90
CA HIS A 98 7.36 15.30 14.65
C HIS A 98 7.71 15.45 16.13
N GLU A 99 8.36 14.49 16.78
CA GLU A 99 8.83 14.63 18.16
C GLU A 99 9.83 15.79 18.31
N VAL A 100 10.68 16.02 17.30
CA VAL A 100 11.59 17.18 17.23
C VAL A 100 10.83 18.49 16.91
N LEU A 101 9.79 18.44 16.06
CA LEU A 101 8.97 19.58 15.64
C LEU A 101 7.78 19.88 16.54
N VAL A 102 7.49 19.09 17.59
CA VAL A 102 6.48 19.45 18.62
C VAL A 102 6.95 20.66 19.45
N GLY A 103 8.13 21.21 19.15
CA GLY A 103 8.51 22.59 19.46
C GLY A 103 7.85 23.68 18.60
N GLU A 104 7.32 23.41 17.39
CA GLU A 104 6.72 24.39 16.47
C GLU A 104 5.84 23.72 15.36
N LEU A 105 4.51 23.89 15.49
CA LEU A 105 3.41 23.88 14.50
C LEU A 105 3.33 22.81 13.38
N ALA A 106 2.19 22.10 13.35
CA ALA A 106 1.78 21.17 12.30
C ALA A 106 0.90 21.85 11.23
N GLU A 107 1.22 21.66 9.94
CA GLU A 107 0.37 22.07 8.81
C GLU A 107 -0.33 20.88 8.14
N GLU A 108 -1.66 21.01 8.00
CA GLU A 108 -2.55 20.19 7.16
C GLU A 108 -2.34 20.50 5.68
N ALA A 109 -2.26 19.47 4.83
CA ALA A 109 -2.27 19.62 3.37
C ALA A 109 -3.50 18.93 2.76
N GLY A 110 -4.45 19.74 2.30
CA GLY A 110 -5.57 19.33 1.45
C GLY A 110 -5.25 19.55 -0.03
N GLY A 111 -5.47 18.55 -0.88
CA GLY A 111 -5.28 18.60 -2.33
C GLY A 111 -6.59 18.46 -3.11
N VAL A 112 -6.68 19.18 -4.24
CA VAL A 112 -7.89 19.59 -5.00
C VAL A 112 -8.54 18.47 -5.84
N MET A 113 -9.86 18.58 -6.04
CA MET A 113 -10.83 17.61 -6.60
C MET A 113 -11.12 17.76 -8.11
N ASN A 114 -11.45 16.64 -8.78
CA ASN A 114 -12.13 16.59 -10.09
C ASN A 114 -13.51 15.87 -10.02
N SER A 115 -14.41 16.25 -10.93
CA SER A 115 -15.86 16.41 -10.69
C SER A 115 -16.80 15.24 -11.08
N ARG A 116 -16.29 14.04 -11.36
CA ARG A 116 -17.10 12.78 -11.40
C ARG A 116 -16.57 11.69 -10.44
N GLU A 117 -15.52 12.03 -9.71
CA GLU A 117 -14.85 11.21 -8.68
C GLU A 117 -15.30 11.43 -7.23
N PRO A 118 -16.25 12.31 -6.86
CA PRO A 118 -16.36 12.76 -5.46
C PRO A 118 -16.70 11.63 -4.51
N GLU A 119 -17.57 10.68 -4.87
CA GLU A 119 -17.94 9.56 -4.01
C GLU A 119 -16.80 8.54 -3.83
N ARG A 120 -16.10 8.17 -4.91
CA ARG A 120 -14.97 7.23 -4.84
C ARG A 120 -13.79 7.85 -4.11
N LEU A 121 -13.51 9.13 -4.36
CA LEU A 121 -12.48 9.88 -3.67
C LEU A 121 -12.83 10.08 -2.19
N HIS A 122 -14.11 10.34 -1.89
CA HIS A 122 -14.61 10.43 -0.52
C HIS A 122 -14.45 9.09 0.20
N ALA A 123 -14.91 7.99 -0.38
CA ALA A 123 -14.77 6.65 0.19
C ALA A 123 -13.30 6.27 0.43
N ARG A 124 -12.41 6.58 -0.53
CA ARG A 124 -10.96 6.38 -0.38
C ARG A 124 -10.40 7.22 0.77
N THR A 125 -10.78 8.49 0.85
CA THR A 125 -10.33 9.40 1.91
C THR A 125 -10.79 8.91 3.28
N GLN A 126 -12.04 8.44 3.39
CA GLN A 126 -12.55 7.82 4.62
C GLN A 126 -11.77 6.56 4.99
N LEU A 127 -11.51 5.67 4.02
CA LEU A 127 -10.69 4.48 4.26
C LEU A 127 -9.29 4.84 4.78
N LEU A 128 -8.61 5.80 4.15
CA LEU A 128 -7.29 6.24 4.59
C LEU A 128 -7.32 6.81 6.01
N LYS A 129 -8.33 7.62 6.34
CA LYS A 129 -8.53 8.14 7.71
C LYS A 129 -8.76 7.03 8.73
N LEU A 130 -9.53 6.00 8.38
CA LEU A 130 -9.77 4.86 9.25
C LEU A 130 -8.50 4.03 9.47
N LEU A 131 -7.76 3.72 8.39
CA LEU A 131 -6.49 2.99 8.46
C LEU A 131 -5.44 3.74 9.28
N ALA A 132 -5.38 5.08 9.20
CA ALA A 132 -4.46 5.90 9.97
C ALA A 132 -4.68 5.80 11.50
N ARG A 133 -5.86 5.36 11.95
CA ARG A 133 -6.18 5.18 13.38
C ARG A 133 -5.82 3.80 13.92
N LEU A 134 -5.48 2.84 13.05
CA LEU A 134 -4.88 1.58 13.48
C LEU A 134 -3.42 1.81 13.86
N ASP A 135 -2.92 1.09 14.86
CA ASP A 135 -1.47 0.94 15.00
C ASP A 135 -0.89 0.20 13.79
N ASP A 136 0.42 0.37 13.59
CA ASP A 136 1.12 -0.12 12.41
C ASP A 136 0.96 -1.65 12.24
N ASP A 137 1.15 -2.42 13.31
CA ASP A 137 1.02 -3.88 13.29
C ASP A 137 -0.35 -4.36 12.81
N LYS A 138 -1.44 -3.72 13.29
CA LYS A 138 -2.81 -4.01 12.85
C LYS A 138 -3.04 -3.56 11.42
N ARG A 139 -2.56 -2.37 11.05
CA ARG A 139 -2.73 -1.81 9.70
C ARG A 139 -2.05 -2.69 8.66
N ASP A 140 -0.83 -3.13 8.92
CA ASP A 140 -0.03 -3.95 8.02
C ASP A 140 -0.76 -5.24 7.69
N VAL A 141 -1.18 -5.97 8.71
CA VAL A 141 -1.91 -7.24 8.55
C VAL A 141 -3.25 -7.02 7.85
N PHE A 142 -4.01 -5.98 8.24
CA PHE A 142 -5.31 -5.70 7.65
C PHE A 142 -5.20 -5.39 6.16
N VAL A 143 -4.28 -4.50 5.76
CA VAL A 143 -4.12 -4.12 4.35
C VAL A 143 -3.63 -5.31 3.52
N LEU A 144 -2.63 -6.04 4.00
CA LEU A 144 -2.08 -7.21 3.32
C LEU A 144 -3.13 -8.30 3.08
N TYR A 145 -3.96 -8.58 4.08
CA TYR A 145 -4.94 -9.65 4.02
C TYR A 145 -6.24 -9.23 3.33
N GLU A 146 -6.83 -8.09 3.69
CA GLU A 146 -8.16 -7.69 3.22
C GLU A 146 -8.13 -6.89 1.92
N LEU A 147 -7.10 -6.06 1.71
CA LEU A 147 -7.04 -5.19 0.53
C LEU A 147 -6.19 -5.80 -0.57
N GLU A 148 -5.09 -6.44 -0.22
CA GLU A 148 -4.19 -7.09 -1.19
C GLU A 148 -4.42 -8.60 -1.31
N GLN A 149 -5.32 -9.18 -0.50
CA GLN A 149 -5.81 -10.56 -0.63
C GLN A 149 -4.69 -11.61 -0.57
N LEU A 150 -3.62 -11.34 0.19
CA LEU A 150 -2.53 -12.30 0.35
C LEU A 150 -2.91 -13.42 1.33
N PRO A 151 -2.43 -14.66 1.11
CA PRO A 151 -2.58 -15.75 2.07
C PRO A 151 -1.97 -15.38 3.42
N MET A 152 -2.63 -15.73 4.52
CA MET A 152 -2.16 -15.38 5.87
C MET A 152 -0.75 -15.89 6.19
N ALA A 153 -0.29 -16.96 5.53
CA ALA A 153 1.09 -17.42 5.65
C ALA A 153 2.09 -16.36 5.14
N GLU A 154 1.88 -15.85 3.92
CA GLU A 154 2.71 -14.79 3.34
C GLU A 154 2.61 -13.49 4.15
N VAL A 155 1.42 -13.15 4.66
CA VAL A 155 1.24 -11.98 5.53
C VAL A 155 2.12 -12.09 6.77
N ALA A 156 2.09 -13.23 7.44
CA ALA A 156 2.87 -13.48 8.65
C ALA A 156 4.39 -13.39 8.39
N ASP A 157 4.85 -13.94 7.26
CA ASP A 157 6.24 -13.87 6.84
C ASP A 157 6.68 -12.42 6.53
N ILE A 158 5.84 -11.65 5.82
CA ILE A 158 6.11 -10.25 5.48
C ILE A 158 6.20 -9.37 6.73
N VAL A 159 5.28 -9.52 7.68
CA VAL A 159 5.25 -8.70 8.91
C VAL A 159 6.18 -9.24 10.00
N GLY A 160 6.81 -10.41 9.79
CA GLY A 160 7.77 -11.01 10.71
C GLY A 160 7.13 -11.49 12.02
N CYS A 161 5.96 -12.15 11.97
CA CYS A 161 5.31 -12.71 13.16
C CYS A 161 4.73 -14.11 12.92
N GLN A 162 4.27 -14.78 13.98
CA GLN A 162 3.59 -16.07 13.84
C GLN A 162 2.20 -15.90 13.22
N ARG A 163 1.75 -16.88 12.43
CA ARG A 163 0.40 -16.88 11.81
C ARG A 163 -0.72 -16.63 12.83
N ALA A 164 -0.63 -17.21 14.02
CA ALA A 164 -1.60 -16.98 15.09
C ALA A 164 -1.62 -15.51 15.54
N THR A 165 -0.45 -14.89 15.68
CA THR A 165 -0.31 -13.46 15.97
C THR A 165 -0.92 -12.62 14.85
N ALA A 166 -0.65 -12.94 13.58
CA ALA A 166 -1.26 -12.24 12.44
C ALA A 166 -2.80 -12.34 12.48
N TYR A 167 -3.38 -13.53 12.73
CA TYR A 167 -4.84 -13.66 12.89
C TYR A 167 -5.39 -12.80 14.04
N SER A 168 -4.72 -12.77 15.19
CA SER A 168 -5.14 -11.93 16.33
C SER A 168 -5.10 -10.42 16.01
N ARG A 169 -4.05 -9.96 15.32
CA ARG A 169 -3.91 -8.58 14.83
C ARG A 169 -5.02 -8.23 13.84
N LEU A 170 -5.32 -9.13 12.90
CA LEU A 170 -6.41 -8.96 11.94
C LEU A 170 -7.77 -8.84 12.65
N ALA A 171 -8.05 -9.72 13.61
CA ALA A 171 -9.29 -9.68 14.38
C ALA A 171 -9.45 -8.36 15.15
N ALA A 172 -8.38 -7.90 15.81
CA ALA A 172 -8.36 -6.62 16.51
C ALA A 172 -8.54 -5.43 15.56
N ALA A 173 -7.90 -5.45 14.38
CA ALA A 173 -8.06 -4.44 13.35
C ALA A 173 -9.51 -4.34 12.88
N ARG A 174 -10.15 -5.48 12.56
CA ARG A 174 -11.56 -5.55 12.15
C ARG A 174 -12.49 -4.98 13.22
N GLN A 175 -12.31 -5.37 14.48
CA GLN A 175 -13.13 -4.89 15.59
C GLN A 175 -13.01 -3.36 15.74
N GLN A 176 -11.78 -2.84 15.69
CA GLN A 176 -11.51 -1.42 15.79
C GLN A 176 -12.13 -0.62 14.63
N LEU A 177 -11.96 -1.10 13.39
CA LEU A 177 -12.55 -0.46 12.20
C LEU A 177 -14.08 -0.51 12.23
N MET A 178 -14.69 -1.65 12.57
CA MET A 178 -16.14 -1.77 12.70
C MET A 178 -16.70 -0.81 13.76
N GLY A 179 -15.99 -0.66 14.89
CA GLY A 179 -16.34 0.31 15.92
C GLY A 179 -16.22 1.77 15.50
N MET A 180 -15.38 2.08 14.51
CA MET A 180 -15.30 3.41 13.90
C MET A 180 -16.39 3.63 12.85
N ILE A 181 -16.62 2.64 11.99
CA ILE A 181 -17.62 2.68 10.92
C ILE A 181 -19.03 2.84 11.49
N SER A 182 -19.34 2.15 12.60
CA SER A 182 -20.66 2.26 13.25
C SER A 182 -20.96 3.66 13.81
N LYS A 183 -19.93 4.50 14.00
CA LYS A 183 -20.04 5.89 14.47
C LYS A 183 -20.03 6.91 13.34
N LEU A 184 -19.78 6.49 12.10
CA LEU A 184 -19.88 7.39 10.95
C LEU A 184 -21.36 7.73 10.73
N PRO A 185 -21.70 9.02 10.51
CA PRO A 185 -23.06 9.38 10.14
C PRO A 185 -23.45 8.64 8.86
N LYS A 186 -24.60 7.96 8.88
CA LYS A 186 -25.15 7.36 7.67
C LYS A 186 -25.39 8.49 6.66
N THR A 187 -24.65 8.43 5.56
CA THR A 187 -24.78 9.38 4.44
C THR A 187 -26.04 9.06 3.65
#